data_AF-A0A535MGL3-F1
#
_entry.id   AF-A0A535MGL3-F1
#
_cell.length_a   1.000
_cell.length_b   1.000
_cell.length_c   1.000
_cell.angle_alpha   90.00
_cell.angle_beta   90.00
_cell.angle_gamma   90.00
#
_symmetry.space_group_name_H-M   'P 1'
#
loop_
_entity.id
_entity.type
_entity.pdbx_description
1 polymer ?
#
loop_
_entity_poly.entity_id
_entity_poly.type
_entity_poly.pdbx_seq_one_letter_code
_entity_poly.pdbx_strand_id
1 'polypeptide(L)' 'MMQIVRRFAHVLILVLTLVVGAAAAAVLVSQTSWFKNWLRGYIVREANLYLNGTLSIERLGGNLFFGVEMENIGVSLN' A
#
# COMPACT_ATOMS: atom_id res chain seq x y z
N MET A 1 33.99 17.95 20.46
CA MET A 1 33.68 17.03 19.33
C MET A 1 32.75 15.87 19.72
N MET A 2 33.01 15.13 20.80
CA MET A 2 32.20 13.95 21.22
C MET A 2 30.71 14.23 21.51
N GLN A 3 30.34 15.42 22.00
CA GLN A 3 28.94 15.77 22.28
C GLN A 3 28.09 15.93 21.00
N ILE A 4 28.69 16.44 19.92
CA ILE A 4 28.02 16.60 18.63
C ILE A 4 27.80 15.23 17.98
N VAL A 5 28.83 14.37 18.00
CA VAL A 5 28.72 12.99 17.49
C VAL A 5 27.62 12.21 18.21
N ARG A 6 27.53 12.33 19.55
CA ARG A 6 26.46 11.69 20.33
C ARG A 6 25.07 12.19 19.96
N ARG A 7 24.90 13.50 19.74
CA ARG A 7 23.62 14.09 19.31
C ARG A 7 23.21 13.61 17.92
N PHE A 8 24.14 13.62 16.96
CA PHE A 8 23.87 13.08 15.62
C PHE A 8 23.52 11.59 15.66
N ALA A 9 24.23 10.79 16.47
CA ALA A 9 23.91 9.38 16.66
C ALA A 9 22.50 9.18 17.24
N HIS A 10 22.08 9.99 18.22
CA HIS A 10 20.72 9.90 18.77
C HIS A 10 19.65 10.27 17.76
N VAL A 11 19.86 11.34 16.98
CA VAL A 11 18.94 11.74 15.91
C VAL A 11 18.87 10.64 14.86
N LEU A 12 20.00 10.07 14.46
CA LEU A 12 20.05 8.97 13.50
C LEU A 12 19.27 7.75 14.01
N ILE A 13 19.48 7.36 15.27
CA ILE A 13 18.75 6.25 15.89
C ILE A 13 17.25 6.55 15.90
N LEU A 14 16.84 7.75 16.30
CA LEU A 14 15.43 8.15 16.34
C LEU A 14 14.79 8.09 14.95
N VAL A 15 15.48 8.60 13.93
CA VAL A 15 15.01 8.54 12.54
C VAL A 15 14.89 7.09 12.07
N LEU A 16 15.89 6.25 12.34
CA LEU A 16 15.85 4.84 12.00
C LEU A 16 14.68 4.12 12.69
N THR A 17 14.45 4.39 13.97
CA THR A 17 13.33 3.82 14.72
C THR A 17 11.99 4.27 14.12
N LEU A 18 11.84 5.54 13.77
CA LEU A 18 10.63 6.05 13.13
C LEU A 18 10.39 5.41 11.76
N VAL A 19 11.45 5.25 10.95
CA VAL A 19 11.36 4.60 9.64
C VAL A 19 10.93 3.14 9.79
N VAL A 20 11.52 2.39 10.72
CA VAL A 20 11.14 1.00 10.98
C VAL A 20 9.71 0.90 11.50
N GLY A 21 9.30 1.78 12.42
CA GLY A 21 7.94 1.83 12.93
C GLY A 21 6.90 2.15 11.85
N ALA A 22 7.21 3.12 10.98
CA ALA A 22 6.36 3.47 9.85
C ALA A 22 6.26 2.32 8.83
N ALA A 23 7.37 1.65 8.53
CA ALA A 23 7.38 0.48 7.65
C ALA A 23 6.53 -0.68 8.23
N ALA A 24 6.66 -0.97 9.52
CA ALA A 24 5.84 -1.98 10.18
C ALA A 24 4.34 -1.62 10.15
N ALA A 25 3.99 -0.36 10.42
CA ALA A 25 2.61 0.11 10.33
C ALA A 25 2.06 -0.02 8.90
N ALA A 26 2.85 0.32 7.89
CA ALA A 26 2.46 0.17 6.49
C ALA A 26 2.19 -1.30 6.13
N VAL A 27 3.02 -2.23 6.61
CA VAL A 27 2.83 -3.67 6.40
C VAL A 27 1.55 -4.19 7.08
N LEU A 28 1.24 -3.69 8.28
CA LEU A 28 0.02 -4.09 8.98
C LEU A 28 -1.23 -3.57 8.28
N VAL A 29 -1.25 -2.28 7.94
CA VAL A 29 -2.38 -1.65 7.26
C VAL A 29 -2.62 -2.29 5.90
N SER A 30 -1.56 -2.57 5.14
CA SER A 30 -1.68 -3.14 3.78
C SER A 30 -2.29 -4.55 3.78
N GLN A 31 -2.15 -5.30 4.88
CA GLN A 31 -2.75 -6.62 5.02
C GLN A 31 -4.23 -6.59 5.46
N THR A 32 -4.74 -5.45 5.92
CA THR A 32 -6.14 -5.33 6.36
C THR A 32 -7.13 -5.39 5.20
N SER A 33 -8.31 -5.92 5.46
CA SER A 33 -9.43 -5.91 4.50
C SER A 33 -9.84 -4.49 4.09
N TRP A 34 -9.70 -3.53 5.01
CA TRP A 34 -9.95 -2.11 4.73
C TRP A 34 -9.05 -1.57 3.62
N PHE A 35 -7.73 -1.79 3.70
CA PHE A 35 -6.79 -1.30 2.68
C PHE A 35 -7.04 -1.96 1.32
N LYS A 36 -7.30 -3.27 1.30
CA LYS A 36 -7.61 -3.99 0.05
C LYS A 36 -8.88 -3.44 -0.62
N ASN A 37 -9.90 -3.11 0.16
CA ASN A 37 -11.12 -2.48 -0.35
C ASN A 37 -10.88 -1.05 -0.87
N TRP A 38 -10.07 -0.26 -0.17
CA TRP A 38 -9.66 1.06 -0.66
C TRP A 38 -8.89 0.95 -1.98
N LEU A 39 -7.91 0.04 -2.05
CA LEU A 39 -7.09 -0.20 -3.24
C LEU A 39 -7.93 -0.67 -4.42
N ARG A 40 -8.94 -1.52 -4.17
CA ARG A 40 -9.95 -1.92 -5.17
C ARG A 40 -10.62 -0.72 -5.81
N GLY A 41 -11.13 0.19 -4.98
CA GLY A 41 -11.81 1.41 -5.46
C GLY A 41 -10.86 2.31 -6.25
N TYR A 42 -9.61 2.43 -5.81
CA TYR A 42 -8.59 3.19 -6.51
C TYR A 42 -8.30 2.61 -7.91
N ILE A 43 -8.06 1.30 -8.01
CA ILE A 43 -7.77 0.62 -9.28
C ILE A 43 -8.95 0.73 -10.26
N VAL A 44 -10.18 0.49 -9.80
CA VAL A 44 -11.38 0.60 -10.64
C VAL A 44 -11.53 2.01 -11.19
N ARG A 45 -11.35 3.02 -10.34
CA ARG A 45 -11.45 4.43 -10.76
C ARG A 45 -10.41 4.78 -11.81
N GLU A 46 -9.16 4.39 -11.58
CA GLU A 46 -8.05 4.68 -12.49
C GLU A 46 -8.24 3.94 -13.82
N ALA A 47 -8.63 2.66 -13.78
CA ALA A 47 -8.84 1.86 -14.99
C ALA A 47 -10.00 2.38 -15.86
N ASN A 48 -11.08 2.88 -15.26
CA ASN A 48 -12.18 3.50 -16.01
C ASN A 48 -11.76 4.79 -16.75
N LEU A 49 -10.64 5.42 -16.37
CA LEU A 49 -10.10 6.57 -17.12
C LEU A 49 -9.36 6.12 -18.40
N TYR A 50 -8.80 4.91 -18.39
CA TYR A 50 -8.02 4.38 -19.52
C TYR A 50 -8.82 3.43 -20.41
N LEU A 51 -9.91 2.87 -19.89
CA LEU A 51 -10.81 1.99 -20.62
C LEU A 51 -12.04 2.81 -21.07
N ASN A 52 -12.42 2.69 -22.35
CA ASN A 52 -13.73 3.15 -22.86
C ASN A 52 -14.84 2.19 -22.39
N GLY A 53 -14.90 1.95 -21.08
CA GLY A 53 -15.67 0.88 -20.48
C GLY A 53 -15.56 0.88 -18.96
N THR A 54 -16.32 -0.01 -18.31
CA THR A 54 -16.32 -0.17 -16.86
C THR A 54 -15.51 -1.41 -16.49
N LEU A 55 -14.46 -1.23 -15.69
CA LEU A 55 -13.76 -2.30 -14.98
C LEU A 55 -14.47 -2.55 -13.64
N SER A 56 -14.90 -3.79 -13.40
CA SER A 56 -15.33 -4.25 -12.09
C SER A 56 -14.35 -5.31 -11.57
N ILE A 57 -13.96 -5.15 -10.32
CA ILE A 57 -13.20 -6.16 -9.57
C ILE A 57 -14.09 -6.50 -8.40
N GLU A 58 -14.36 -7.76 -8.09
CA GLU A 58 -15.21 -8.12 -6.95
C GLU A 58 -14.41 -8.26 -5.66
N ARG A 59 -13.26 -8.95 -5.73
CA ARG A 59 -12.42 -9.18 -4.55
C ARG A 59 -10.94 -9.04 -4.90
N LEU A 60 -10.24 -8.34 -4.02
CA LEU A 60 -8.77 -8.28 -3.99
C LEU A 60 -8.27 -9.12 -2.81
N GLY A 61 -7.68 -10.26 -3.15
CA GLY A 61 -7.13 -11.27 -2.25
C GLY A 61 -5.60 -11.30 -2.26
N GLY A 62 -5.03 -12.38 -1.72
CA GLY A 62 -3.58 -12.56 -1.65
C GLY A 62 -2.87 -11.63 -0.65
N ASN A 63 -1.55 -11.57 -0.77
CA ASN A 63 -0.67 -10.72 0.04
C ASN A 63 0.07 -9.75 -0.87
N LEU A 64 -0.09 -8.45 -0.64
CA LEU A 64 0.52 -7.41 -1.49
C LEU A 64 2.05 -7.52 -1.64
N PHE A 65 2.74 -8.17 -0.69
CA PHE A 65 4.20 -8.39 -0.75
C PHE A 65 4.61 -9.67 -1.49
N PHE A 66 3.73 -10.68 -1.58
CA PHE A 66 4.05 -11.98 -2.18
C PHE A 66 3.24 -12.29 -3.45
N GLY A 67 2.15 -11.56 -3.69
CA GLY A 67 1.26 -11.76 -4.82
C GLY A 67 -0.14 -11.21 -4.55
N VAL A 68 -0.62 -10.35 -5.45
CA VAL A 68 -1.99 -9.84 -5.42
C VAL A 68 -2.87 -10.76 -6.24
N GLU A 69 -3.98 -11.22 -5.65
CA GLU A 69 -4.97 -12.03 -6.34
C GLU A 69 -6.21 -11.17 -6.60
N MET A 70 -6.75 -11.26 -7.81
CA MET A 70 -7.97 -10.56 -8.21
C MET A 70 -8.98 -11.59 -8.66
N GLU A 71 -10.15 -11.60 -8.01
CA GLU A 71 -11.23 -12.53 -8.31
C GLU A 71 -12.43 -11.80 -8.91
N ASN A 72 -13.10 -12.50 -9.84
CA ASN A 72 -14.28 -12.04 -10.57
C ASN A 72 -14.06 -10.65 -11.20
N ILE A 73 -13.08 -10.57 -12.10
CA ILE A 73 -12.82 -9.37 -12.88
C ILE A 73 -13.79 -9.34 -14.07
N GLY A 74 -14.60 -8.28 -14.14
CA GLY A 74 -15.46 -8.00 -15.28
C GLY A 74 -14.98 -6.77 -16.04
N VAL A 75 -14.96 -6.84 -17.37
CA VAL A 75 -14.70 -5.69 -18.24
C VAL A 75 -15.87 -5.55 -19.19
N SER A 76 -16.55 -4.41 -19.14
CA SER A 76 -17.61 -4.06 -20.08
C SER A 76 -17.13 -2.89 -20.94
N LEU A 77 -16.90 -3.15 -22.23
CA LEU A 77 -16.60 -2.10 -23.21
C LEU A 77 -17.91 -1.56 -23.77
N ASN A 78 -17.96 -0.25 -24.04
CA ASN A 78 -19.10 0.40 -24.70
C ASN A 78 -19.02 0.22 -26.21
#